data_AF-A0A173RBE6-F1
#
_entry.id   AF-A0A173RBE6-F1
#
_cell.length_a   1.000
_cell.length_b   1.000
_cell.length_c   1.000
_cell.angle_alpha   90.00
_cell.angle_beta   90.00
_cell.angle_gamma   90.00
#
_symmetry.space_group_name_H-M   'P 1'
#
loop_
_entity.id
_entity.type
_entity.pdbx_description
1 polymer ?
#
loop_
_entity_poly.entity_id
_entity_poly.type
_entity_poly.pdbx_seq_one_letter_code
_entity_poly.pdbx_strand_id
1 'polypeptide(L)'
;MNERIKALRKELNLTQQEFADRLGTSRGNIGSYEVGKSAPSDAVISLICKTFRVNEDWLRNGGDSDKMFIELSPMQEVGYYVEDLLEYNGNGNAFYDAIIEMMKTYHSLDDKSKTVIREYFKNVADGIKNKEEKA
;
A
#
# COMPACT_ATOMS: atom_id res chain seq x y z
N MET A 1 15.65 -13.83 9.81
CA MET A 1 14.92 -12.56 9.56
C MET A 1 15.87 -11.49 9.03
N ASN A 2 17.03 -11.26 9.66
CA ASN A 2 18.06 -10.32 9.20
C ASN A 2 18.43 -10.45 7.71
N GLU A 3 18.75 -11.66 7.24
CA GLU A 3 19.07 -11.88 5.81
C GLU A 3 17.89 -11.60 4.89
N ARG A 4 16.65 -11.79 5.37
CA ARG A 4 15.43 -11.53 4.60
C ARG A 4 15.14 -10.03 4.47
N ILE A 5 15.40 -9.25 5.52
CA ILE A 5 15.35 -7.77 5.45
C ILE A 5 16.36 -7.27 4.41
N LYS A 6 17.58 -7.83 4.43
CA LYS A 6 18.61 -7.50 3.46
C LYS A 6 18.24 -7.92 2.03
N ALA A 7 17.65 -9.11 1.87
CA ALA A 7 17.18 -9.62 0.58
C ALA A 7 16.06 -8.73 0.02
N LEU A 8 15.06 -8.39 0.84
CA LEU A 8 13.98 -7.48 0.49
C LEU A 8 14.51 -6.13 0.00
N ARG A 9 15.40 -5.48 0.76
CA ARG A 9 15.96 -4.19 0.36
C ARG A 9 16.66 -4.28 -0.99
N LYS A 10 17.43 -5.35 -1.22
CA LYS A 10 18.14 -5.58 -2.47
C LYS A 10 17.17 -5.83 -3.64
N GLU A 11 16.12 -6.59 -3.42
CA GLU A 11 15.07 -6.84 -4.41
C GLU A 11 14.40 -5.53 -4.87
N LEU A 12 14.20 -4.62 -3.93
CA LEU A 12 13.67 -3.27 -4.20
C LEU A 12 14.71 -2.32 -4.82
N ASN A 13 15.95 -2.75 -5.01
CA ASN A 13 17.08 -1.94 -5.49
C ASN A 13 17.34 -0.67 -4.65
N LEU A 14 17.11 -0.74 -3.34
CA LEU A 14 17.29 0.38 -2.42
C LEU A 14 18.62 0.32 -1.68
N THR A 15 19.22 1.47 -1.41
CA THR A 15 20.29 1.61 -0.42
C THR A 15 19.73 1.47 1.00
N GLN A 16 20.61 1.21 1.98
CA GLN A 16 20.19 1.18 3.39
C GLN A 16 19.61 2.51 3.87
N GLN A 17 20.05 3.63 3.29
CA GLN A 17 19.52 4.95 3.62
C GLN A 17 18.10 5.11 3.07
N GLU A 18 17.88 4.83 1.79
CA GLU A 18 16.54 4.96 1.18
C GLU A 18 15.51 4.03 1.84
N PHE A 19 15.94 2.81 2.22
CA PHE A 19 15.08 1.89 2.95
C PHE A 19 14.73 2.41 4.35
N ALA A 20 15.68 3.07 5.03
CA ALA A 20 15.44 3.69 6.32
C ALA A 20 14.49 4.90 6.21
N ASP A 21 14.68 5.72 5.18
CA ASP A 21 13.87 6.91 4.92
C ASP A 21 12.41 6.53 4.67
N ARG A 22 12.15 5.46 3.90
CA ARG A 22 10.81 4.90 3.64
C ARG A 22 10.11 4.41 4.92
N LEU A 23 10.88 3.99 5.92
CA LEU A 23 10.37 3.47 7.20
C LEU A 23 10.40 4.52 8.32
N GLY A 24 10.85 5.75 8.05
CA GLY A 24 11.00 6.79 9.06
C GLY A 24 11.96 6.41 10.19
N THR A 25 13.01 5.64 9.90
CA THR A 25 14.00 5.18 10.90
C THR A 25 15.43 5.57 10.51
N SER A 26 16.40 5.30 11.38
CA SER A 26 17.81 5.58 11.08
C SER A 26 18.44 4.48 10.21
N ARG A 27 19.37 4.86 9.32
CA ARG A 27 20.20 3.90 8.56
C ARG A 27 20.93 2.90 9.47
N GLY A 28 21.35 3.35 10.66
CA GLY A 28 22.01 2.51 11.67
C GLY A 28 21.12 1.38 12.19
N ASN A 29 19.81 1.62 12.32
CA ASN A 29 18.84 0.58 12.69
C ASN A 29 18.74 -0.46 11.57
N ILE A 30 18.60 -0.04 10.32
CA ILE A 30 18.53 -0.95 9.16
C ILE A 30 19.80 -1.81 9.08
N GLY A 31 20.98 -1.19 9.20
CA GLY A 31 22.24 -1.92 9.23
C GLY A 31 22.31 -2.94 10.37
N SER A 32 21.84 -2.58 11.57
CA SER A 32 21.81 -3.47 12.73
C SER A 32 20.82 -4.63 12.54
N TYR A 33 19.69 -4.40 11.88
CA TYR A 33 18.73 -5.45 11.51
C TYR A 33 19.31 -6.41 10.47
N GLU A 34 19.96 -5.91 9.42
CA GLU A 34 20.50 -6.74 8.33
C GLU A 34 21.63 -7.67 8.77
N VAL A 35 22.41 -7.28 9.79
CA VAL A 35 23.51 -8.11 10.33
C VAL A 35 23.10 -8.92 11.58
N GLY A 36 21.85 -8.79 12.03
CA GLY A 36 21.35 -9.50 13.21
C GLY A 36 21.86 -8.97 14.55
N LYS A 37 22.41 -7.75 14.60
CA LYS A 37 22.85 -7.09 15.84
C LYS A 37 21.66 -6.70 16.73
N SER A 38 20.54 -6.36 16.12
CA SER A 38 19.26 -6.10 16.79
C SER A 38 18.11 -6.68 15.97
N ALA A 39 17.01 -7.05 16.63
CA ALA A 39 15.78 -7.43 15.94
C ALA A 39 14.84 -6.22 15.81
N PRO A 40 14.11 -6.05 14.69
CA PRO A 40 13.00 -5.11 14.62
C PRO A 40 11.89 -5.51 15.60
N SER A 41 11.18 -4.53 16.15
CA SER A 41 9.97 -4.78 16.94
C SER A 41 8.80 -5.19 16.03
N ASP A 42 7.72 -5.74 16.60
CA ASP A 42 6.53 -6.08 15.83
C ASP A 42 5.93 -4.89 15.08
N ALA A 43 5.98 -3.69 15.68
CA ALA A 43 5.55 -2.47 15.02
C ALA A 43 6.41 -2.14 13.78
N VAL A 44 7.74 -2.33 13.86
CA VAL A 44 8.64 -2.15 12.71
C VAL A 44 8.42 -3.22 11.65
N ILE A 45 8.14 -4.46 12.05
CA ILE A 45 7.82 -5.55 11.12
C ILE A 45 6.52 -5.24 10.38
N SER A 46 5.45 -4.87 11.09
CA SER A 46 4.18 -4.47 10.49
C SER A 46 4.36 -3.29 9.54
N LEU A 47 5.18 -2.29 9.91
CA LEU A 47 5.50 -1.16 9.04
C LEU A 47 6.25 -1.58 7.78
N ILE A 48 7.22 -2.50 7.86
CA ILE A 48 7.91 -3.07 6.69
C ILE A 48 6.91 -3.75 5.77
N CYS A 49 6.04 -4.60 6.32
CA CYS A 49 5.01 -5.32 5.56
C CYS A 49 4.05 -4.35 4.87
N LYS A 50 3.54 -3.33 5.58
CA LYS A 50 2.66 -2.28 5.05
C LYS A 50 3.34 -1.46 3.94
N THR A 51 4.57 -1.02 4.18
CA THR A 51 5.30 -0.11 3.28
C THR A 51 5.70 -0.78 1.97
N PHE A 52 6.12 -2.05 2.04
CA PHE A 52 6.72 -2.75 0.89
C PHE A 52 5.88 -3.93 0.38
N ARG A 53 4.65 -4.10 0.88
CA ARG A 53 3.73 -5.21 0.52
C ARG A 53 4.37 -6.60 0.70
N VAL A 54 5.09 -6.77 1.80
CA VAL A 54 5.85 -7.98 2.10
C VAL A 54 5.00 -8.98 2.87
N ASN A 55 5.14 -10.25 2.53
CA ASN A 55 4.50 -11.33 3.28
C ASN A 55 5.18 -11.45 4.66
N GLU A 56 4.42 -11.21 5.74
CA GLU A 56 4.96 -11.22 7.10
C GLU A 56 5.48 -12.60 7.52
N ASP A 57 4.82 -13.68 7.11
CA ASP A 57 5.27 -15.05 7.40
C ASP A 57 6.61 -15.35 6.71
N TRP A 58 6.75 -14.92 5.45
CA TRP A 58 8.03 -14.97 4.76
C TRP A 58 9.10 -14.17 5.51
N LEU A 59 8.81 -12.93 5.93
CA LEU A 59 9.78 -12.08 6.61
C LEU A 59 10.22 -12.67 7.97
N ARG A 60 9.27 -13.18 8.76
CA ARG A 60 9.51 -13.73 10.10
C ARG A 60 10.11 -15.12 10.06
N ASN A 61 9.51 -16.03 9.30
CA ASN A 61 9.80 -17.46 9.36
C ASN A 61 10.57 -17.95 8.13
N GLY A 62 10.43 -17.28 7.00
CA GLY A 62 10.92 -17.73 5.70
C GLY A 62 9.83 -18.36 4.84
N GLY A 63 8.70 -18.75 5.46
CA GLY A 63 7.52 -19.34 4.83
C GLY A 63 7.75 -20.71 4.21
N ASP A 64 6.65 -21.42 3.93
CA ASP A 64 6.63 -22.64 3.09
C ASP A 64 6.55 -22.30 1.59
N SER A 65 6.11 -21.09 1.25
CA SER A 65 6.15 -20.54 -0.09
C SER A 65 7.16 -19.39 -0.10
N ASP A 66 8.24 -19.48 -0.90
CA ASP A 66 9.29 -18.46 -1.06
C ASP A 66 8.79 -17.08 -1.60
N LYS A 67 7.50 -16.78 -1.47
CA LYS A 67 6.85 -15.55 -1.92
C LYS A 67 7.17 -14.39 -0.97
N MET A 68 8.18 -13.60 -1.33
CA MET A 68 8.59 -12.38 -0.64
C MET A 68 7.46 -11.34 -0.56
N PHE A 69 6.74 -11.15 -1.65
CA PHE A 69 5.65 -10.16 -1.76
C PHE A 69 4.28 -10.84 -1.67
N ILE A 70 3.31 -10.10 -1.15
CA ILE A 70 1.92 -10.53 -1.18
C ILE A 70 1.40 -10.33 -2.61
N GLU A 71 1.08 -11.44 -3.29
CA GLU A 71 0.24 -11.40 -4.49
C GLU A 71 -1.18 -11.10 -4.05
N LEU A 72 -1.52 -9.81 -4.00
CA LEU A 72 -2.87 -9.38 -3.69
C LEU A 72 -3.75 -9.70 -4.90
N SER A 73 -4.82 -10.47 -4.67
CA SER A 73 -5.94 -10.45 -5.60
C SER A 73 -6.48 -9.00 -5.69
N PRO A 74 -7.15 -8.63 -6.80
CA PRO A 74 -7.72 -7.29 -6.95
C PRO A 74 -8.58 -6.85 -5.75
N MET A 75 -9.26 -7.80 -5.09
CA MET A 75 -10.08 -7.53 -3.91
C MET A 75 -9.23 -7.21 -2.67
N GLN A 76 -8.09 -7.87 -2.48
CA GLN A 76 -7.21 -7.61 -1.34
C GLN A 76 -6.45 -6.29 -1.49
N GLU A 77 -6.13 -5.90 -2.73
CA GLU A 77 -5.56 -4.57 -2.99
C GLU A 77 -6.55 -3.46 -2.63
N VAL A 78 -7.81 -3.59 -3.04
CA VAL A 78 -8.88 -2.66 -2.63
C VAL A 78 -9.04 -2.66 -1.11
N GLY A 79 -9.03 -3.83 -0.47
CA GLY A 79 -9.14 -3.98 0.98
C GLY A 79 -8.09 -3.17 1.76
N TYR A 80 -6.84 -3.17 1.31
CA TYR A 80 -5.76 -2.39 1.93
C TYR A 80 -6.06 -0.88 1.93
N TYR A 81 -6.49 -0.33 0.79
CA TYR A 81 -6.80 1.10 0.71
C TYR A 81 -8.06 1.46 1.50
N VAL A 82 -9.04 0.54 1.57
CA VAL A 82 -10.23 0.73 2.40
C VAL A 82 -9.87 0.73 3.88
N GLU A 83 -9.00 -0.17 4.33
CA GLU A 83 -8.50 -0.21 5.71
C GLU A 83 -7.79 1.10 6.08
N ASP A 84 -6.89 1.59 5.22
CA ASP A 84 -6.21 2.87 5.45
C ASP A 84 -7.17 4.07 5.51
N LEU A 85 -8.25 4.03 4.70
CA LEU A 85 -9.31 5.05 4.75
C LEU A 85 -10.17 4.93 6.02
N LEU A 86 -10.36 3.72 6.58
CA LEU A 86 -11.08 3.51 7.83
C LEU A 86 -10.28 3.96 9.06
N GLU A 87 -8.95 3.85 9.03
CA GLU A 87 -8.06 4.35 10.09
C GLU A 87 -7.98 5.89 10.13
N TYR A 88 -8.43 6.57 9.07
CA TYR A 88 -8.38 8.01 8.96
C TYR A 88 -9.37 8.71 9.91
N ASN A 89 -8.85 9.62 10.73
CA ASN A 89 -9.60 10.31 11.80
C ASN A 89 -10.23 11.65 11.38
N GLY A 90 -10.18 12.00 10.09
CA GLY A 90 -10.77 13.24 9.57
C GLY A 90 -9.90 14.49 9.69
N ASN A 91 -8.61 14.36 10.01
CA ASN A 91 -7.70 15.51 10.08
C ASN A 91 -6.42 15.31 9.24
N GLY A 92 -6.08 16.30 8.43
CA GLY A 92 -4.76 16.43 7.81
C GLY A 92 -4.58 15.72 6.46
N ASN A 93 -5.63 15.12 5.88
CA ASN A 93 -5.58 14.52 4.55
C ASN A 93 -6.79 14.95 3.69
N ALA A 94 -6.65 16.08 3.00
CA ALA A 94 -7.69 16.65 2.13
C ALA A 94 -8.15 15.70 1.01
N PHE A 95 -7.30 14.76 0.59
CA PHE A 95 -7.68 13.76 -0.39
C PHE A 95 -8.65 12.73 0.23
N TYR A 96 -8.36 12.24 1.43
CA TYR A 96 -9.25 11.31 2.14
C TYR A 96 -10.58 11.98 2.51
N ASP A 97 -10.53 13.24 2.93
CA ASP A 97 -11.73 14.06 3.14
C ASP A 97 -12.60 14.12 1.87
N ALA A 98 -11.97 14.42 0.72
CA ALA A 98 -12.68 14.50 -0.55
C ALA A 98 -13.31 13.16 -0.96
N ILE A 99 -12.60 12.03 -0.81
CA ILE A 99 -13.15 10.70 -1.11
C ILE A 99 -14.38 10.43 -0.24
N ILE A 100 -14.28 10.67 1.07
CA ILE A 100 -15.37 10.43 2.02
C ILE A 100 -16.59 11.29 1.66
N GLU A 101 -16.40 12.59 1.41
CA GLU A 101 -17.49 13.50 1.05
C GLU A 101 -18.09 13.17 -0.33
N MET A 102 -17.29 12.75 -1.30
CA MET A 102 -17.79 12.24 -2.59
C MET A 102 -18.69 11.01 -2.38
N MET A 103 -18.30 10.07 -1.54
CA MET A 103 -19.11 8.88 -1.24
C MET A 103 -20.42 9.23 -0.54
N LYS A 104 -20.38 10.12 0.45
CA LYS A 104 -21.59 10.59 1.17
C LYS A 104 -22.55 11.30 0.22
N THR A 105 -22.02 12.23 -0.58
CA THR A 105 -22.79 12.97 -1.58
C THR A 105 -23.44 12.00 -2.55
N TYR A 106 -22.67 11.06 -3.12
CA TYR A 106 -23.19 10.06 -4.03
C TYR A 106 -24.34 9.23 -3.41
N HIS A 107 -24.21 8.80 -2.15
CA HIS A 107 -25.27 8.05 -1.47
C HIS A 107 -26.54 8.85 -1.25
N SER A 108 -26.43 10.15 -0.99
CA SER A 108 -27.58 11.05 -0.78
C SER A 108 -28.38 11.38 -2.04
N LEU A 109 -27.81 11.11 -3.23
CA LEU A 109 -28.50 11.37 -4.50
C LEU A 109 -29.61 10.37 -4.78
N ASP A 110 -30.59 10.82 -5.57
CA ASP A 110 -31.61 9.94 -6.15
C ASP A 110 -31.04 9.02 -7.23
N ASP A 111 -31.77 7.95 -7.56
CA ASP A 111 -31.31 6.92 -8.48
C ASP A 111 -31.07 7.43 -9.91
N LYS A 112 -31.83 8.44 -10.35
CA LYS A 112 -31.63 9.04 -11.67
C LYS A 112 -30.31 9.81 -11.69
N SER A 113 -30.06 10.64 -10.68
CA SER A 113 -28.80 11.38 -10.53
C SER A 113 -27.59 10.43 -10.40
N LYS A 114 -27.70 9.36 -9.60
CA LYS A 114 -26.67 8.32 -9.49
C LYS A 114 -26.36 7.67 -10.84
N THR A 115 -27.39 7.44 -11.66
CA THR A 115 -27.24 6.84 -12.99
C THR A 115 -26.49 7.78 -13.93
N VAL A 116 -26.86 9.06 -13.99
CA VAL A 116 -26.16 10.08 -14.79
C VAL A 116 -24.68 10.14 -14.43
N ILE A 117 -24.35 10.13 -13.13
CA ILE A 117 -22.95 10.14 -12.66
C ILE A 117 -22.20 8.89 -13.11
N ARG A 118 -22.79 7.69 -12.96
CA ARG A 118 -22.15 6.44 -13.40
C ARG A 118 -21.87 6.44 -14.90
N GLU A 119 -22.82 6.92 -15.70
CA GLU A 119 -22.65 7.02 -17.17
C GLU A 119 -21.55 8.02 -17.55
N TYR A 120 -21.50 9.17 -16.87
CA TYR A 120 -20.44 10.16 -17.06
C TYR A 120 -19.05 9.54 -16.82
N PHE A 121 -18.85 8.90 -15.66
CA PHE A 121 -17.56 8.29 -15.33
C PHE A 121 -17.20 7.14 -16.28
N LYS A 122 -18.19 6.35 -16.72
CA LYS A 122 -17.98 5.31 -17.75
C LYS A 122 -17.45 5.92 -19.05
N ASN A 123 -18.10 6.97 -19.55
CA ASN A 123 -17.69 7.62 -20.80
C ASN A 123 -16.29 8.24 -20.71
N VAL A 124 -15.94 8.83 -19.56
CA VAL A 124 -14.58 9.33 -19.30
C VAL A 124 -13.56 8.20 -19.33
N ALA A 125 -13.84 7.08 -18.64
CA ALA A 125 -12.95 5.92 -18.61
C ALA A 125 -12.74 5.29 -19.99
N ASP A 126 -13.81 5.14 -20.77
CA ASP A 126 -13.74 4.61 -22.13
C ASP A 126 -12.91 5.54 -23.04
N GLY A 127 -13.03 6.85 -22.86
CA GLY A 127 -12.22 7.84 -23.58
C GLY A 127 -10.71 7.76 -23.30
N ILE A 128 -10.31 7.36 -22.09
CA ILE A 128 -8.90 7.18 -21.70
C ILE A 128 -8.34 5.91 -22.36
N LYS A 129 -9.03 4.78 -22.23
CA LYS A 129 -8.60 3.49 -22.81
C LYS A 129 -8.36 3.59 -24.31
N ASN A 130 -9.29 4.25 -25.02
CA ASN A 130 -9.21 4.43 -26.47
C ASN A 130 -8.00 5.28 -26.93
N LYS A 131 -7.38 6.07 -26.03
CA LYS A 131 -6.14 6.82 -26.32
C LYS A 131 -4.90 5.97 -26.08
N GLU A 132 -4.91 5.12 -25.06
CA GLU A 132 -3.80 4.22 -24.74
C GLU A 132 -3.62 3.12 -25.79
N GLU A 133 -4.72 2.61 -26.37
CA GLU A 133 -4.67 1.62 -27.46
C GLU A 133 -4.15 2.17 -28.80
N LYS A 134 -4.03 3.49 -28.93
CA LYS A 134 -3.58 4.17 -30.16
C LYS A 134 -2.16 4.73 -30.07
N ALA A 135 -1.50 4.60 -28.92
CA ALA A 135 -0.13 5.05 -28.66
C ALA A 135 0.85 3.86 -28.73
#